data_AF-A0A4R3NVT4-F1
#
_entry.id   AF-A0A4R3NVT4-F1
#
_cell.length_a   1.000
_cell.length_b   1.000
_cell.length_c   1.000
_cell.angle_alpha   90.00
_cell.angle_beta   90.00
_cell.angle_gamma   90.00
#
_symmetry.space_group_name_H-M   'P 1'
#
loop_
_entity.id
_entity.type
_entity.pdbx_description
1 polymer ?
#
loop_
_entity_poly.entity_id
_entity_poly.type
_entity_poly.pdbx_seq_one_letter_code
_entity_poly.pdbx_strand_id
1 'polypeptide(L)'
;MAEAKTTTFGKLLIKLGDGADPEVFAQPCGMTSKSLSFSKNTGETLVVDCDDEDQVTWLERNAESLSASVSGDGVLAATSIQPWWEAFASTQAINCELSIQYATGTMKWTGPFHLTSFEISGEKSGDPKVKSSIQMDSAGAIENEWIAA
;
A
#
# COMPACT_ATOMS: atom_id res chain seq x y z
N MET A 1 4.46 -11.96 29.99
CA MET A 1 4.63 -11.93 28.52
C MET A 1 3.45 -11.15 27.98
N ALA A 2 3.63 -9.89 27.56
CA ALA A 2 2.55 -9.12 26.96
C ALA A 2 2.35 -9.65 25.54
N GLU A 3 1.26 -10.36 25.29
CA GLU A 3 0.91 -10.80 23.94
C GLU A 3 0.76 -9.58 23.04
N ALA A 4 1.35 -9.63 21.85
CA ALA A 4 1.18 -8.58 20.87
C ALA A 4 -0.32 -8.47 20.56
N LYS A 5 -0.91 -7.29 20.81
CA LYS A 5 -2.30 -6.99 20.43
C LYS A 5 -2.38 -6.91 18.91
N THR A 6 -2.54 -8.05 18.26
CA THR A 6 -2.71 -8.14 16.82
C THR A 6 -4.13 -7.70 16.44
N THR A 7 -4.28 -7.28 15.19
CA THR A 7 -5.57 -6.89 14.63
C THR A 7 -6.05 -7.93 13.61
N THR A 8 -7.35 -7.98 13.36
CA THR A 8 -7.95 -8.93 12.42
C THR A 8 -7.94 -8.36 11.00
N PHE A 9 -7.95 -9.25 9.99
CA PHE A 9 -7.96 -8.88 8.57
C PHE A 9 -9.02 -7.82 8.20
N GLY A 10 -10.21 -7.89 8.82
CA GLY A 10 -11.30 -6.94 8.56
C GLY A 10 -11.06 -5.51 9.05
N LYS A 11 -9.99 -5.28 9.82
CA LYS A 11 -9.62 -3.95 10.32
C LYS A 11 -8.58 -3.24 9.44
N LEU A 12 -8.04 -3.92 8.42
CA LEU A 12 -7.25 -3.33 7.33
C LEU A 12 -8.20 -2.94 6.19
N LEU A 13 -8.48 -1.65 6.08
CA LEU A 13 -9.34 -1.08 5.05
C LEU A 13 -8.44 -0.39 4.01
N ILE A 14 -8.65 -0.74 2.74
CA ILE A 14 -8.07 -0.02 1.60
C ILE A 14 -9.25 0.64 0.91
N LYS A 15 -9.28 1.96 0.90
CA LYS A 15 -10.31 2.76 0.25
C LYS A 15 -9.68 3.52 -0.91
N LEU A 16 -10.34 3.46 -2.05
CA LEU A 16 -9.96 4.22 -3.23
C LEU A 16 -10.84 5.46 -3.29
N GLY A 17 -10.24 6.63 -3.49
CA GLY A 17 -10.96 7.84 -3.86
C GLY A 17 -11.48 7.75 -5.29
N ASP A 18 -12.61 8.38 -5.53
CA ASP A 18 -13.25 8.47 -6.85
C ASP A 18 -12.78 9.68 -7.68
N GLY A 19 -11.89 10.51 -7.12
CA GLY A 19 -11.40 11.74 -7.77
C GLY A 19 -12.50 12.79 -8.01
N ALA A 20 -13.65 12.68 -7.32
CA ALA A 20 -14.72 13.68 -7.35
C ALA A 20 -14.50 14.78 -6.30
N ASP A 21 -15.21 15.91 -6.41
CA ASP A 21 -15.21 16.97 -5.38
C ASP A 21 -16.60 17.03 -4.71
N PRO A 22 -16.79 16.51 -3.47
CA PRO A 22 -15.80 15.92 -2.56
C PRO A 22 -15.52 14.43 -2.82
N GLU A 23 -14.28 13.99 -2.60
CA GLU A 23 -13.82 12.62 -2.89
C GLU A 23 -14.55 11.58 -2.02
N VAL A 24 -15.19 10.61 -2.66
CA VAL A 24 -15.81 9.47 -1.98
C VAL A 24 -14.82 8.31 -1.94
N PHE A 25 -14.31 8.03 -0.73
CA PHE A 25 -13.46 6.88 -0.47
C PHE A 25 -14.29 5.61 -0.32
N ALA A 26 -14.41 4.83 -1.38
CA ALA A 26 -15.12 3.56 -1.37
C ALA A 26 -14.17 2.40 -1.11
N GLN A 27 -14.56 1.46 -0.23
CA GLN A 27 -13.86 0.19 -0.11
C GLN A 27 -14.47 -0.80 -1.12
N PRO A 28 -13.74 -1.19 -2.18
CA PRO A 28 -14.21 -2.25 -3.06
C PRO A 28 -14.35 -3.55 -2.26
N CYS A 29 -15.56 -4.09 -2.27
CA CYS A 29 -15.86 -5.35 -1.61
C CYS A 29 -15.25 -6.52 -2.40
N GLY A 30 -14.94 -7.61 -1.70
CA GLY A 30 -14.46 -8.85 -2.31
C GLY A 30 -12.97 -9.14 -2.16
N MET A 31 -12.17 -8.22 -1.61
CA MET A 31 -10.76 -8.50 -1.31
C MET A 31 -10.60 -9.51 -0.18
N THR A 32 -9.86 -10.58 -0.44
CA THR A 32 -9.55 -11.68 0.49
C THR A 32 -8.13 -11.61 1.04
N SER A 33 -7.22 -10.97 0.32
CA SER A 33 -5.87 -10.61 0.75
C SER A 33 -5.65 -9.12 0.51
N LYS A 34 -4.93 -8.48 1.42
CA LYS A 34 -4.54 -7.07 1.36
C LYS A 34 -3.14 -6.99 1.95
N SER A 35 -2.21 -6.40 1.22
CA SER A 35 -0.85 -6.19 1.68
C SER A 35 -0.44 -4.75 1.41
N LEU A 36 0.31 -4.18 2.34
CA LEU A 36 0.92 -2.87 2.23
C LEU A 36 2.38 -3.03 2.62
N SER A 37 3.27 -2.70 1.70
CA SER A 37 4.70 -2.79 1.88
C SER A 37 5.32 -1.41 1.73
N PHE A 38 6.15 -1.03 2.68
CA PHE A 38 6.95 0.19 2.63
C PHE A 38 8.41 -0.20 2.40
N SER A 39 9.00 0.37 1.36
CA SER A 39 10.38 0.13 0.98
C SER A 39 11.16 1.44 1.05
N LYS A 40 12.38 1.36 1.55
CA LYS A 40 13.31 2.49 1.62
C LYS A 40 14.59 2.09 0.94
N ASN A 41 14.97 2.80 -0.11
CA ASN A 41 16.26 2.62 -0.74
C ASN A 41 17.31 3.43 0.04
N THR A 42 18.45 2.81 0.36
CA THR A 42 19.54 3.47 1.07
C THR A 42 20.81 3.42 0.25
N GLY A 43 21.40 4.58 0.00
CA GLY A 43 22.72 4.72 -0.59
C GLY A 43 23.78 4.55 0.50
N GLU A 44 24.82 3.77 0.21
CA GLU A 44 25.97 3.59 1.09
C GLU A 44 27.09 4.54 0.64
N THR A 45 27.57 5.37 1.56
CA THR A 45 28.75 6.22 1.30
C THR A 45 29.85 5.85 2.28
N LEU A 46 31.05 5.63 1.75
CA LEU A 46 32.25 5.40 2.55
C LEU A 46 32.83 6.78 2.90
N VAL A 47 32.71 7.17 4.17
CA VAL A 47 33.35 8.40 4.67
C VAL A 47 34.80 8.06 5.02
N VAL A 48 35.70 8.15 4.02
CA VAL A 48 37.13 7.93 4.27
C VAL A 48 37.63 9.01 5.23
N ASP A 49 38.23 8.57 6.34
CA ASP A 49 38.85 9.46 7.31
C ASP A 49 40.11 10.09 6.69
N CYS A 50 40.17 11.42 6.62
CA CYS A 50 41.29 12.14 6.02
C CYS A 50 42.56 12.14 6.90
N ASP A 51 42.47 11.69 8.16
CA ASP A 51 43.61 11.67 9.09
C ASP A 51 44.27 10.27 9.21
N ASP A 52 43.60 9.18 8.79
CA ASP A 52 44.15 7.81 8.83
C ASP A 52 43.49 6.89 7.77
N GLU A 53 44.07 6.88 6.56
CA GLU A 53 43.52 6.16 5.38
C GLU A 53 43.52 4.61 5.53
N ASP A 54 44.19 4.05 6.55
CA ASP A 54 44.26 2.61 6.81
C ASP A 54 43.21 2.10 7.82
N GLN A 55 42.38 2.97 8.41
CA GLN A 55 41.32 2.54 9.33
C GLN A 55 40.04 2.10 8.62
N VAL A 56 39.44 1.04 9.16
CA VAL A 56 38.15 0.51 8.69
C VAL A 56 37.06 1.56 8.92
N THR A 57 36.66 2.21 7.84
CA THR A 57 35.62 3.24 7.81
C THR A 57 34.24 2.66 8.10
N TRP A 58 33.43 3.39 8.87
CA TRP A 58 32.03 3.03 9.11
C TRP A 58 31.15 3.34 7.89
N LEU A 59 30.26 2.42 7.53
CA LEU A 59 29.29 2.61 6.45
C LEU A 59 28.19 3.58 6.89
N GLU A 60 28.13 4.76 6.28
CA GLU A 60 27.00 5.67 6.43
C GLU A 60 25.92 5.30 5.41
N ARG A 61 24.69 5.09 5.91
CA ARG A 61 23.52 4.75 5.09
C ARG A 61 22.53 5.91 5.09
N ASN A 62 22.42 6.58 3.94
CA ASN A 62 21.45 7.66 3.75
C ASN A 62 20.25 7.17 2.94
N ALA A 63 19.05 7.61 3.30
CA ALA A 63 17.82 7.25 2.60
C ALA A 63 17.72 8.05 1.30
N GLU A 64 17.75 7.37 0.16
CA GLU A 64 17.70 8.00 -1.16
C GLU A 64 16.27 8.15 -1.68
N SER A 65 15.43 7.14 -1.42
CA SER A 65 14.03 7.17 -1.83
C SER A 65 13.15 6.32 -0.93
N LEU A 66 11.89 6.72 -0.83
CA LEU A 66 10.82 6.00 -0.16
C LEU A 66 9.81 5.58 -1.22
N SER A 67 9.34 4.34 -1.14
CA SER A 67 8.26 3.83 -1.97
C SER A 67 7.30 3.02 -1.10
N ALA A 68 6.02 3.03 -1.47
CA ALA A 68 5.08 2.06 -0.94
C ALA A 68 4.38 1.33 -2.08
N SER A 69 4.18 0.04 -1.88
CA SER A 69 3.39 -0.81 -2.75
C SER A 69 2.23 -1.41 -1.97
N VAL A 70 1.07 -1.39 -2.60
CA VAL A 70 -0.16 -1.99 -2.08
C VAL A 70 -0.55 -3.09 -3.05
N SER A 71 -0.77 -4.29 -2.52
CA SER A 71 -1.32 -5.38 -3.31
C SER A 71 -2.54 -5.97 -2.65
N GLY A 72 -3.37 -6.62 -3.45
CA GLY A 72 -4.42 -7.44 -2.88
C GLY A 72 -5.14 -8.28 -3.90
N ASP A 73 -5.64 -9.39 -3.43
CA ASP A 73 -6.34 -10.38 -4.23
C ASP A 73 -7.72 -10.59 -3.65
N GLY A 74 -8.68 -10.78 -4.52
CA GLY A 74 -10.07 -10.90 -4.12
C GLY A 74 -10.90 -11.69 -5.10
N VAL A 75 -12.12 -11.98 -4.67
CA VAL A 75 -13.20 -12.33 -5.58
C VAL A 75 -13.78 -11.03 -6.12
N LEU A 76 -13.80 -10.88 -7.43
CA LEU A 76 -14.29 -9.69 -8.08
C LEU A 76 -15.81 -9.60 -7.91
N ALA A 77 -16.26 -8.66 -7.07
CA ALA A 77 -17.68 -8.33 -6.99
C ALA A 77 -18.09 -7.50 -8.21
N ALA A 78 -19.28 -7.75 -8.75
CA ALA A 78 -19.80 -7.05 -9.93
C ALA A 78 -19.88 -5.52 -9.74
N THR A 79 -20.07 -5.06 -8.50
CA THR A 79 -20.10 -3.63 -8.14
C THR A 79 -18.72 -2.98 -8.07
N SER A 80 -17.65 -3.77 -7.93
CA SER A 80 -16.29 -3.28 -7.73
C SER A 80 -15.49 -3.18 -9.03
N ILE A 81 -15.94 -3.81 -10.13
CA ILE A 81 -15.18 -3.85 -11.39
C ILE A 81 -15.04 -2.47 -12.04
N GLN A 82 -16.09 -1.65 -12.00
CA GLN A 82 -16.10 -0.33 -12.61
C GLN A 82 -15.12 0.65 -11.95
N PRO A 83 -15.11 0.84 -10.62
CA PRO A 83 -14.13 1.71 -9.98
C PRO A 83 -12.69 1.20 -10.15
N TRP A 84 -12.45 -0.12 -10.18
CA TRP A 84 -11.12 -0.66 -10.47
C TRP A 84 -10.66 -0.37 -11.90
N TRP A 85 -11.58 -0.48 -12.87
CA TRP A 85 -11.27 -0.19 -14.26
C TRP A 85 -11.04 1.31 -14.49
N GLU A 86 -11.88 2.17 -13.91
CA GLU A 86 -11.69 3.63 -13.95
C GLU A 86 -10.37 4.02 -13.29
N ALA A 87 -10.02 3.35 -12.19
CA ALA A 87 -8.75 3.58 -11.52
C ALA A 87 -7.53 3.18 -12.37
N PHE A 88 -7.63 2.06 -13.09
CA PHE A 88 -6.59 1.62 -14.01
C PHE A 88 -6.51 2.47 -15.29
N ALA A 89 -7.65 2.89 -15.83
CA ALA A 89 -7.73 3.71 -17.04
C ALA A 89 -7.32 5.17 -16.80
N SER A 90 -7.35 5.63 -15.55
CA SER A 90 -6.88 6.96 -15.18
C SER A 90 -5.38 7.10 -15.41
N THR A 91 -4.99 8.14 -16.14
CA THR A 91 -3.59 8.54 -16.29
C THR A 91 -3.07 9.34 -15.10
N GLN A 92 -3.95 9.72 -14.17
CA GLN A 92 -3.61 10.46 -12.96
C GLN A 92 -3.58 9.52 -11.75
N ALA A 93 -2.71 9.84 -10.80
CA ALA A 93 -2.64 9.12 -9.53
C ALA A 93 -3.94 9.34 -8.74
N ILE A 94 -4.41 8.29 -8.09
CA ILE A 94 -5.67 8.28 -7.36
C ILE A 94 -5.35 8.35 -5.88
N ASN A 95 -6.07 9.19 -5.15
CA ASN A 95 -5.92 9.27 -3.71
C ASN A 95 -6.48 7.98 -3.08
N CYS A 96 -5.64 7.27 -2.34
CA CYS A 96 -6.06 6.11 -1.57
C CYS A 96 -5.88 6.38 -0.08
N GLU A 97 -6.87 5.96 0.71
CA GLU A 97 -6.80 5.91 2.16
C GLU A 97 -6.65 4.45 2.60
N LEU A 98 -5.51 4.13 3.19
CA LEU A 98 -5.27 2.86 3.86
C LEU A 98 -5.38 3.08 5.36
N SER A 99 -6.19 2.29 6.04
CA SER A 99 -6.33 2.39 7.49
C SER A 99 -6.26 1.02 8.14
N ILE A 100 -5.55 0.94 9.26
CA ILE A 100 -5.50 -0.24 10.11
C ILE A 100 -5.97 0.16 11.50
N GLN A 101 -7.08 -0.41 11.93
CA GLN A 101 -7.57 -0.22 13.30
C GLN A 101 -6.91 -1.24 14.22
N TYR A 102 -6.26 -0.79 15.28
CA TYR A 102 -5.78 -1.62 16.38
C TYR A 102 -6.62 -1.36 17.64
N ALA A 103 -6.42 -2.16 18.68
CA ALA A 103 -7.03 -1.90 19.99
C ALA A 103 -6.41 -0.68 20.70
N THR A 104 -5.27 -0.17 20.23
CA THR A 104 -4.51 0.94 20.81
C THR A 104 -4.68 2.26 20.05
N GLY A 105 -5.30 2.23 18.87
CA GLY A 105 -5.39 3.37 17.97
C GLY A 105 -5.60 2.93 16.52
N THR A 106 -5.84 3.89 15.64
CA THR A 106 -5.97 3.69 14.19
C THR A 106 -4.77 4.32 13.49
N MET A 107 -4.04 3.51 12.74
CA MET A 107 -3.03 4.03 11.80
C MET A 107 -3.73 4.30 10.47
N LYS A 108 -3.56 5.50 9.93
CA LYS A 108 -4.01 5.89 8.59
C LYS A 108 -2.82 6.27 7.74
N TRP A 109 -2.89 5.91 6.46
CA TRP A 109 -1.99 6.34 5.41
C TRP A 109 -2.81 6.90 4.27
N THR A 110 -2.52 8.13 3.88
CA THR A 110 -3.17 8.82 2.77
C THR A 110 -2.13 9.25 1.76
N GLY A 111 -2.38 8.99 0.49
CA GLY A 111 -1.48 9.43 -0.56
C GLY A 111 -1.97 9.06 -1.95
N PRO A 112 -1.32 9.60 -2.99
CA PRO A 112 -1.61 9.27 -4.37
C PRO A 112 -0.95 7.95 -4.75
N PHE A 113 -1.73 7.04 -5.33
CA PHE A 113 -1.28 5.74 -5.84
C PHE A 113 -1.64 5.61 -7.31
N HIS A 114 -0.75 4.99 -8.08
CA HIS A 114 -1.05 4.51 -9.43
C HIS A 114 -1.32 3.02 -9.38
N LEU A 115 -2.38 2.61 -10.06
CA LEU A 115 -2.66 1.20 -10.26
C LEU A 115 -1.80 0.68 -11.42
N THR A 116 -0.77 -0.09 -11.07
CA THR A 116 0.23 -0.59 -12.01
C THR A 116 -0.15 -1.93 -12.63
N SER A 117 -0.91 -2.75 -11.90
CA SER A 117 -1.42 -4.02 -12.41
C SER A 117 -2.85 -4.28 -11.95
N PHE A 118 -3.72 -4.63 -12.91
CA PHE A 118 -5.05 -5.15 -12.66
C PHE A 118 -5.24 -6.44 -13.46
N GLU A 119 -5.29 -7.57 -12.77
CA GLU A 119 -5.46 -8.87 -13.38
C GLU A 119 -6.81 -9.47 -12.98
N ILE A 120 -7.55 -9.97 -13.97
CA ILE A 120 -8.81 -10.67 -13.76
C ILE A 120 -8.62 -12.12 -14.21
N SER A 121 -8.80 -13.06 -13.31
CA SER A 121 -8.65 -14.50 -13.58
C SER A 121 -9.94 -15.25 -13.23
N GLY A 122 -10.25 -16.28 -14.01
CA GLY A 122 -11.39 -17.15 -13.77
C GLY A 122 -11.03 -18.57 -14.16
N GLU A 123 -11.19 -19.50 -13.24
CA GLU A 123 -10.91 -20.92 -13.47
C GLU A 123 -12.22 -21.69 -13.61
N LYS A 124 -12.31 -22.56 -14.62
CA LYS A 124 -13.49 -23.42 -14.84
C LYS A 124 -13.54 -24.61 -13.88
N SER A 125 -12.40 -24.99 -13.28
CA SER A 125 -12.27 -26.13 -12.37
C SER A 125 -11.72 -25.63 -11.03
N GLY A 126 -12.51 -25.75 -9.96
CA GLY A 126 -12.19 -25.21 -8.64
C GLY A 126 -13.31 -24.29 -8.15
N ASP A 127 -12.96 -23.08 -7.71
CA ASP A 127 -13.91 -22.00 -7.39
C ASP A 127 -14.35 -21.29 -8.68
N PRO A 128 -15.62 -21.40 -9.11
CA PRO A 128 -16.11 -20.80 -10.37
C PRO A 128 -16.25 -19.27 -10.31
N LYS A 129 -15.65 -18.62 -9.31
CA LYS A 129 -15.75 -17.20 -9.06
C LYS A 129 -14.57 -16.49 -9.72
N VAL A 130 -14.86 -15.39 -10.40
CA VAL A 130 -13.84 -14.51 -10.98
C VAL A 130 -13.03 -13.89 -9.85
N LYS A 131 -11.72 -14.05 -9.89
CA LYS A 131 -10.75 -13.44 -8.98
C LYS A 131 -10.15 -12.21 -9.65
N SER A 132 -9.75 -11.25 -8.83
CA SER A 132 -8.99 -10.09 -9.27
C SER A 132 -7.75 -9.92 -8.40
N SER A 133 -6.60 -9.71 -9.02
CA SER A 133 -5.38 -9.26 -8.36
C SER A 133 -5.13 -7.82 -8.74
N ILE A 134 -4.83 -6.98 -7.75
CA ILE A 134 -4.47 -5.58 -7.92
C ILE A 134 -3.08 -5.32 -7.36
N GLN A 135 -2.34 -4.47 -8.06
CA GLN A 135 -1.10 -3.88 -7.56
C GLN A 135 -1.13 -2.38 -7.80
N MET A 136 -0.79 -1.63 -6.76
CA MET A 136 -0.71 -0.18 -6.76
C MET A 136 0.62 0.26 -6.19
N ASP A 137 1.23 1.26 -6.80
CA ASP A 137 2.50 1.84 -6.37
C ASP A 137 2.32 3.34 -6.08
N SER A 138 2.99 3.82 -5.03
CA SER A 138 2.90 5.22 -4.61
C SER A 138 3.43 6.16 -5.69
N ALA A 139 2.62 7.13 -6.08
CA ALA A 139 2.98 8.14 -7.08
C ALA A 139 3.55 9.42 -6.44
N GLY A 140 3.59 9.50 -5.11
CA GLY A 140 4.02 10.68 -4.36
C GLY A 140 4.20 10.40 -2.88
N ALA A 141 4.31 11.48 -2.10
CA ALA A 141 4.44 11.41 -0.65
C ALA A 141 3.21 10.76 -0.02
N ILE A 142 3.46 9.86 0.94
CA ILE A 142 2.41 9.23 1.73
C ILE A 142 2.45 9.87 3.10
N GLU A 143 1.33 10.45 3.50
CA GLU A 143 1.15 10.98 4.83
C GLU A 143 0.66 9.84 5.73
N ASN A 144 1.24 9.76 6.93
CA ASN A 144 0.84 8.80 7.94
C ASN A 144 0.31 9.53 9.17
N GLU A 145 -0.86 9.13 9.65
CA GLU A 145 -1.48 9.67 10.84
C GLU A 145 -1.77 8.54 11.84
N TRP A 146 -1.29 8.68 13.06
CA TRP A 146 -1.65 7.79 14.17
C TRP A 146 -2.70 8.46 15.05
N ILE A 147 -3.91 7.90 15.05
CA ILE A 147 -5.00 8.34 15.91
C ILE A 147 -5.03 7.41 17.12
N ALA A 148 -4.59 7.89 18.28
CA ALA A 148 -4.68 7.12 19.52
C ALA A 148 -6.17 6.85 19.89
N ALA A 149 -6.44 5.67 20.45
CA ALA A 149 -7.77 5.29 20.94
C ALA A 149 -8.11 5.95 22.28
#